data_AF-A0A925VC18-F1
#
_entry.id   AF-A0A925VC18-F1
#
_cell.length_a   1.000
_cell.length_b   1.000
_cell.length_c   1.000
_cell.angle_alpha   90.00
_cell.angle_beta   90.00
_cell.angle_gamma   90.00
#
_symmetry.space_group_name_H-M   'P 1'
#
loop_
_entity.id
_entity.type
_entity.pdbx_description
1 polymer ?
#
loop_
_entity_poly.entity_id
_entity_poly.type
_entity_poly.pdbx_seq_one_letter_code
_entity_poly.pdbx_strand_id
1 'polypeptide(L)'
;MSATVATPHALSLSRSPVPRLEHERIIARERAITYLVDQRLDERRAADGRCVGIQATLATGPHGDNPIELYSIIDGMLTDPRHLDEVVVDELDRALWREIAELVRSKLGFPLEPELFSNMLFVAYTAGLEHVHLRRLCATLLPTFRDAHIEGMHHFFSSARFACDIDCTAMAVRARLELGDLDPSSAAGAAELRRANTQILRSAAVADVSAERNRSHGKLNGPLRRGVLKVYRDDHILQGAEHDRGLKNNPAVVANALFPLLLELAAGLRDPDESIALRELGEGGVMREGSSTVAEIVAANACYVAGHLLSGEWLAGCRYYPSPDAFLCFYSELAREFPELTAPFGVPNLLADAIETRRATPACDAAANPESTLNTALRAIAAANIGVSAEPELVRLLASQADDGRWRGYDCLFTLGSVGEGLPVHFGSPLVTAGLCVRALSPAVGRSLRVPGPGGARWAEPVLARIEHG
;
A
#
# COMPACT_ATOMS: atom_id res chain seq x y z
N MET A 1 -62.91 -13.98 -47.49
CA MET A 1 -61.99 -12.82 -47.35
C MET A 1 -62.17 -12.27 -45.94
N SER A 2 -61.33 -12.66 -45.00
CA SER A 2 -61.33 -12.15 -43.63
C SER A 2 -59.92 -11.63 -43.36
N ALA A 3 -59.78 -10.31 -43.20
CA ALA A 3 -58.51 -9.65 -42.99
C ALA A 3 -58.15 -9.69 -41.50
N THR A 4 -57.04 -10.35 -41.18
CA THR A 4 -56.48 -10.43 -39.83
C THR A 4 -55.69 -9.15 -39.56
N VAL A 5 -56.17 -8.33 -38.62
CA VAL A 5 -55.50 -7.12 -38.16
C VAL A 5 -54.31 -7.52 -37.29
N ALA A 6 -53.10 -7.21 -37.75
CA ALA A 6 -51.87 -7.39 -36.98
C ALA A 6 -51.74 -6.30 -35.91
N THR A 7 -51.64 -6.71 -34.65
CA THR A 7 -51.33 -5.85 -33.52
C THR A 7 -49.87 -5.39 -33.57
N PRO A 8 -49.57 -4.09 -33.37
CA PRO A 8 -48.20 -3.61 -33.38
C PRO A 8 -47.48 -4.06 -32.11
N HIS A 9 -46.40 -4.81 -32.29
CA HIS A 9 -45.43 -5.09 -31.23
C HIS A 9 -44.86 -3.77 -30.71
N ALA A 10 -45.16 -3.45 -29.45
CA ALA A 10 -44.52 -2.37 -28.73
C ALA A 10 -43.02 -2.65 -28.65
N LEU A 11 -42.23 -1.88 -29.40
CA LEU A 11 -40.79 -1.78 -29.22
C LEU A 11 -40.52 -1.26 -27.81
N SER A 12 -40.25 -2.17 -26.88
CA SER A 12 -39.71 -1.86 -25.57
C SER A 12 -38.34 -1.23 -25.76
N LEU A 13 -38.31 0.10 -25.81
CA LEU A 13 -37.09 0.89 -25.70
C LEU A 13 -36.46 0.60 -24.33
N SER A 14 -35.59 -0.40 -24.31
CA SER A 14 -34.68 -0.69 -23.20
C SER A 14 -33.87 0.57 -22.95
N ARG A 15 -34.28 1.38 -21.97
CA ARG A 15 -33.51 2.52 -21.49
C ARG A 15 -32.22 1.92 -20.93
N SER A 16 -31.09 2.25 -21.57
CA SER A 16 -29.77 1.80 -21.15
C SER A 16 -29.60 2.04 -19.64
N PRO A 17 -29.21 1.02 -18.84
CA PRO A 17 -29.11 1.11 -17.37
C PRO A 17 -27.97 2.02 -16.87
N VAL A 18 -27.08 2.48 -17.77
CA VAL A 18 -25.88 3.26 -17.48
C VAL A 18 -26.12 4.55 -16.65
N PRO A 19 -27.19 5.35 -16.88
CA PRO A 19 -27.43 6.57 -16.10
C PRO A 19 -27.72 6.32 -14.62
N ARG A 20 -28.21 5.12 -14.27
CA ARG A 20 -28.58 4.79 -12.88
C ARG A 20 -27.35 4.44 -12.05
N LEU A 21 -26.48 3.58 -12.57
CA LEU A 21 -25.27 3.16 -11.85
C LEU A 21 -24.33 4.34 -11.58
N GLU A 22 -24.16 5.24 -12.56
CA GLU A 22 -23.33 6.44 -12.38
C GLU A 22 -23.87 7.34 -11.27
N HIS A 23 -25.20 7.53 -11.22
CA HIS A 23 -25.85 8.32 -10.19
C HIS A 23 -25.68 7.70 -8.80
N GLU A 24 -25.91 6.39 -8.67
CA GLU A 24 -25.70 5.64 -7.43
C GLU A 24 -24.24 5.71 -6.98
N ARG A 25 -23.29 5.64 -7.91
CA ARG A 25 -21.85 5.80 -7.67
C ARG A 25 -21.50 7.16 -7.08
N ILE A 26 -22.03 8.24 -7.64
CA ILE A 26 -21.81 9.59 -7.12
C ILE A 26 -22.37 9.70 -5.70
N ILE A 27 -23.60 9.27 -5.45
CA ILE A 27 -24.21 9.31 -4.12
C ILE A 27 -23.38 8.54 -3.10
N ALA A 28 -22.98 7.32 -3.42
CA ALA A 28 -22.18 6.49 -2.53
C ALA A 28 -20.82 7.11 -2.21
N ARG A 29 -20.15 7.68 -3.22
CA ARG A 29 -18.89 8.40 -3.05
C ARG A 29 -19.06 9.59 -2.11
N GLU A 30 -20.08 10.41 -2.31
CA GLU A 30 -20.32 11.59 -1.44
C GLU A 30 -20.60 11.17 0.01
N ARG A 31 -21.42 10.14 0.23
CA ARG A 31 -21.67 9.60 1.60
C ARG A 31 -20.39 9.13 2.28
N ALA A 32 -19.54 8.40 1.56
CA ALA A 32 -18.27 7.93 2.10
C ALA A 32 -17.32 9.09 2.44
N ILE A 33 -17.29 10.14 1.62
CA ILE A 33 -16.48 11.33 1.91
C ILE A 33 -17.02 12.07 3.13
N THR A 34 -18.35 12.24 3.26
CA THR A 34 -18.97 12.79 4.47
C THR A 34 -18.57 12.00 5.70
N TYR A 35 -18.69 10.67 5.65
CA TYR A 35 -18.24 9.78 6.73
C TYR A 35 -16.79 10.03 7.14
N LEU A 36 -15.87 10.11 6.17
CA LEU A 36 -14.44 10.35 6.40
C LEU A 36 -14.15 11.72 7.04
N VAL A 37 -14.86 12.76 6.60
CA VAL A 37 -14.73 14.11 7.16
C VAL A 37 -15.27 14.17 8.60
N ASP A 38 -16.39 13.49 8.87
CA ASP A 38 -17.04 13.45 10.18
C ASP A 38 -16.19 12.71 11.24
N GLN A 39 -15.14 12.00 10.84
CA GLN A 39 -14.21 11.36 11.78
C GLN A 39 -13.29 12.34 12.51
N ARG A 40 -13.27 13.62 12.11
CA ARG A 40 -12.48 14.71 12.75
C ARG A 40 -11.03 14.29 13.00
N LEU A 41 -10.40 13.70 11.99
CA LEU A 41 -9.04 13.13 12.10
C LEU A 41 -7.99 14.18 12.45
N ASP A 42 -8.26 15.44 12.13
CA ASP A 42 -7.49 16.61 12.49
C ASP A 42 -7.51 16.96 13.97
N GLU A 43 -8.40 16.34 14.75
CA GLU A 43 -8.55 16.56 16.18
C GLU A 43 -8.06 15.39 17.03
N ARG A 44 -7.74 14.24 16.42
CA ARG A 44 -7.20 13.09 17.14
C ARG A 44 -5.78 13.39 17.62
N ARG A 45 -5.50 13.19 18.92
CA ARG A 45 -4.23 13.56 19.55
C ARG A 45 -3.70 12.41 20.40
N ALA A 46 -2.44 12.03 20.25
CA ALA A 46 -1.80 11.14 21.23
C ALA A 46 -1.70 11.83 22.61
N ALA A 47 -1.40 11.05 23.65
CA ALA A 47 -1.17 11.53 25.01
C ALA A 47 -0.13 12.67 25.13
N ASP A 48 0.81 12.77 24.19
CA ASP A 48 1.80 13.85 24.11
C ASP A 48 1.34 15.10 23.33
N GLY A 49 0.08 15.11 22.87
CA GLY A 49 -0.54 16.21 22.13
C GLY A 49 -0.22 16.24 20.64
N ARG A 50 0.51 15.25 20.08
CA ARG A 50 0.73 15.17 18.63
C ARG A 50 -0.54 14.73 17.90
N CYS A 51 -0.80 15.31 16.73
CA CYS A 51 -1.86 14.82 15.84
C CYS A 51 -1.49 13.45 15.27
N VAL A 52 -2.38 12.46 15.40
CA VAL A 52 -2.14 11.08 14.96
C VAL A 52 -2.94 10.67 13.73
N GLY A 53 -4.01 11.40 13.39
CA GLY A 53 -4.82 11.11 12.21
C GLY A 53 -5.48 9.73 12.25
N ILE A 54 -5.36 8.98 11.15
CA ILE A 54 -5.80 7.59 11.05
C ILE A 54 -4.85 6.71 11.85
N GLN A 55 -5.41 5.84 12.70
CA GLN A 55 -4.68 4.79 13.37
C GLN A 55 -5.26 3.44 12.95
N ALA A 56 -4.39 2.46 12.74
CA ALA A 56 -4.82 1.11 12.42
C ALA A 56 -5.62 0.46 13.57
N THR A 57 -6.61 -0.33 13.19
CA THR A 57 -7.20 -1.35 14.03
C THR A 57 -6.29 -2.58 13.99
N LEU A 58 -5.85 -3.03 15.16
CA LEU A 58 -5.12 -4.28 15.32
C LEU A 58 -6.10 -5.42 15.54
N ALA A 59 -5.75 -6.60 15.06
CA ALA A 59 -6.48 -7.82 15.34
C ALA A 59 -5.54 -9.01 15.53
N THR A 60 -6.02 -9.99 16.30
CA THR A 60 -5.30 -11.24 16.61
C THR A 60 -5.39 -12.29 15.52
N GLY A 61 -6.32 -12.09 14.57
CA GLY A 61 -6.48 -12.95 13.42
C GLY A 61 -6.90 -12.17 12.17
N PRO A 62 -6.81 -12.82 10.99
CA PRO A 62 -7.03 -12.17 9.70
C PRO A 62 -8.47 -11.68 9.48
N HIS A 63 -9.40 -12.11 10.33
CA HIS A 63 -10.82 -11.73 10.30
C HIS A 63 -11.18 -10.53 11.14
N GLY A 64 -10.21 -9.95 11.85
CA GLY A 64 -10.51 -8.95 12.85
C GLY A 64 -10.86 -9.56 14.18
N ASP A 65 -10.33 -10.74 14.51
CA ASP A 65 -10.56 -11.37 15.81
C ASP A 65 -10.06 -10.45 16.94
N ASN A 66 -10.97 -10.11 17.85
CA ASN A 66 -10.75 -9.24 19.01
C ASN A 66 -10.26 -7.83 18.63
N PRO A 67 -10.87 -7.10 17.69
CA PRO A 67 -10.24 -5.93 17.10
C PRO A 67 -10.10 -4.78 18.12
N ILE A 68 -8.97 -4.07 18.10
CA ILE A 68 -8.76 -2.88 18.92
C ILE A 68 -8.15 -1.76 18.08
N GLU A 69 -8.60 -0.52 18.31
CA GLU A 69 -7.87 0.61 17.73
C GLU A 69 -6.52 0.76 18.43
N LEU A 70 -5.44 0.84 17.66
CA LEU A 70 -4.09 1.05 18.19
C LEU A 70 -4.04 2.30 19.08
N TYR A 71 -4.82 3.32 18.75
CA TYR A 71 -4.99 4.53 19.55
C TYR A 71 -5.41 4.24 21.00
N SER A 72 -6.33 3.28 21.22
CA SER A 72 -6.75 2.86 22.56
C SER A 72 -5.64 2.19 23.36
N ILE A 73 -4.64 1.60 22.70
CA ILE A 73 -3.45 1.05 23.35
C ILE A 73 -2.48 2.16 23.74
N ILE A 74 -2.20 3.09 22.81
CA ILE A 74 -1.15 4.11 22.97
C ILE A 74 -1.49 5.15 24.04
N ASP A 75 -2.75 5.60 24.11
CA ASP A 75 -3.17 6.65 25.05
C ASP A 75 -3.36 6.15 26.49
N GLY A 76 -2.88 4.94 26.79
CA GLY A 76 -2.98 4.36 28.11
C GLY A 76 -4.40 4.04 28.52
N MET A 77 -5.39 4.07 27.61
CA MET A 77 -6.77 3.73 27.95
C MET A 77 -6.92 2.28 28.45
N LEU A 78 -5.99 1.40 28.08
CA LEU A 78 -5.90 0.04 28.62
C LEU A 78 -5.18 -0.05 29.96
N THR A 79 -4.37 0.93 30.36
CA THR A 79 -3.44 0.82 31.50
C THR A 79 -3.65 1.87 32.59
N ASP A 80 -4.30 3.00 32.31
CA ASP A 80 -4.58 4.08 33.24
C ASP A 80 -5.97 3.89 33.89
N PRO A 81 -6.05 3.75 35.23
CA PRO A 81 -7.29 3.63 35.97
C PRO A 81 -8.32 4.75 35.71
N ARG A 82 -7.86 5.94 35.31
CA ARG A 82 -8.71 7.12 35.08
C ARG A 82 -9.51 7.05 33.80
N HIS A 83 -9.11 6.21 32.84
CA HIS A 83 -9.75 6.06 31.53
C HIS A 83 -10.55 4.76 31.41
N LEU A 84 -10.65 3.97 32.49
CA LEU A 84 -11.29 2.64 32.45
C LEU A 84 -12.79 2.68 32.14
N ASP A 85 -13.46 3.80 32.43
CA ASP A 85 -14.89 4.01 32.16
C ASP A 85 -15.15 4.48 30.72
N GLU A 86 -14.12 4.89 29.98
CA GLU A 86 -14.25 5.46 28.62
C GLU A 86 -14.16 4.38 27.52
N VAL A 87 -13.61 3.20 27.83
CA VAL A 87 -13.48 2.08 26.89
C VAL A 87 -14.37 0.93 27.31
N VAL A 88 -15.47 0.73 26.58
CA VAL A 88 -16.39 -0.42 26.73
C VAL A 88 -15.74 -1.66 26.09
N VAL A 89 -14.73 -2.21 26.76
CA VAL A 89 -14.09 -3.48 26.40
C VAL A 89 -14.19 -4.38 27.63
N ASP A 90 -14.58 -5.63 27.43
CA ASP A 90 -14.68 -6.64 28.50
C ASP A 90 -13.33 -6.74 29.25
N GLU A 91 -13.37 -7.03 30.54
CA GLU A 91 -12.16 -7.18 31.36
C GLU A 91 -11.23 -8.28 30.82
N LEU A 92 -11.82 -9.33 30.24
CA LEU A 92 -11.10 -10.41 29.56
C LEU A 92 -10.34 -9.90 28.32
N ASP A 93 -11.00 -9.12 27.46
CA ASP A 93 -10.41 -8.53 26.26
C ASP A 93 -9.32 -7.50 26.62
N ARG A 94 -9.51 -6.76 27.73
CA ARG A 94 -8.51 -5.82 28.25
C ARG A 94 -7.25 -6.55 28.72
N ALA A 95 -7.39 -7.67 29.43
CA ALA A 95 -6.26 -8.50 29.84
C ALA A 95 -5.51 -9.07 28.63
N LEU A 96 -6.25 -9.61 27.66
CA LEU A 96 -5.70 -10.09 26.40
C LEU A 96 -4.92 -8.99 25.66
N TRP A 97 -5.47 -7.79 25.53
CA TRP A 97 -4.80 -6.69 24.83
C TRP A 97 -3.60 -6.11 25.57
N ARG A 98 -3.58 -6.17 26.91
CA ARG A 98 -2.35 -5.88 27.67
C ARG A 98 -1.27 -6.92 27.39
N GLU A 99 -1.62 -8.20 27.34
CA GLU A 99 -0.69 -9.27 27.00
C GLU A 99 -0.18 -9.13 25.55
N ILE A 100 -1.05 -8.80 24.59
CA ILE A 100 -0.65 -8.55 23.21
C ILE A 100 0.24 -7.32 23.11
N ALA A 101 -0.11 -6.21 23.77
CA ALA A 101 0.73 -5.00 23.78
C ALA A 101 2.11 -5.29 24.39
N GLU A 102 2.18 -6.09 25.45
CA GLU A 102 3.44 -6.54 26.05
C GLU A 102 4.23 -7.45 25.09
N LEU A 103 3.56 -8.40 24.45
CA LEU A 103 4.16 -9.30 23.47
C LEU A 103 4.71 -8.52 22.28
N VAL A 104 3.95 -7.58 21.75
CA VAL A 104 4.35 -6.71 20.65
C VAL A 104 5.53 -5.86 21.09
N ARG A 105 5.47 -5.22 22.26
CA ARG A 105 6.59 -4.45 22.82
C ARG A 105 7.85 -5.30 22.98
N SER A 106 7.71 -6.51 23.51
CA SER A 106 8.81 -7.46 23.67
C SER A 106 9.42 -7.86 22.32
N LYS A 107 8.59 -8.09 21.30
CA LYS A 107 9.03 -8.44 19.94
C LYS A 107 9.64 -7.27 19.19
N LEU A 108 9.12 -6.06 19.37
CA LEU A 108 9.58 -4.85 18.71
C LEU A 108 10.79 -4.21 19.40
N GLY A 109 10.99 -4.47 20.70
CA GLY A 109 12.04 -3.84 21.51
C GLY A 109 11.71 -2.41 21.98
N PHE A 110 10.51 -1.91 21.70
CA PHE A 110 10.04 -0.57 22.11
C PHE A 110 8.51 -0.55 22.25
N PRO A 111 7.93 0.38 23.04
CA PRO A 111 6.47 0.46 23.21
C PRO A 111 5.77 0.82 21.90
N LEU A 112 4.52 0.37 21.73
CA LEU A 112 3.70 0.80 20.59
C LEU A 112 3.56 2.32 20.60
N GLU A 113 3.85 2.93 19.45
CA GLU A 113 3.75 4.36 19.18
C GLU A 113 2.74 4.58 18.05
N PRO A 114 2.27 5.83 17.82
CA PRO A 114 1.38 6.14 16.71
C PRO A 114 1.88 5.56 15.40
N GLU A 115 0.98 4.86 14.71
CA GLU A 115 1.22 4.26 13.41
C GLU A 115 1.02 5.32 12.32
N LEU A 116 1.96 5.40 11.38
CA LEU A 116 2.01 6.47 10.37
C LEU A 116 1.64 6.00 8.97
N PHE A 117 1.76 4.70 8.69
CA PHE A 117 1.59 4.12 7.37
C PHE A 117 0.15 4.23 6.84
N SER A 118 -0.87 4.09 7.69
CA SER A 118 -2.29 4.27 7.32
C SER A 118 -2.55 5.69 6.82
N ASN A 119 -1.93 6.70 7.43
CA ASN A 119 -2.01 8.08 6.95
C ASN A 119 -1.33 8.23 5.59
N MET A 120 -0.12 7.67 5.41
CA MET A 120 0.62 7.70 4.15
C MET A 120 -0.18 7.04 3.02
N LEU A 121 -0.70 5.84 3.25
CA LEU A 121 -1.52 5.08 2.31
C LEU A 121 -2.79 5.84 1.94
N PHE A 122 -3.54 6.32 2.93
CA PHE A 122 -4.77 7.07 2.66
C PHE A 122 -4.48 8.26 1.75
N VAL A 123 -3.51 9.10 2.12
CA VAL A 123 -3.15 10.29 1.33
C VAL A 123 -2.66 9.89 -0.07
N ALA A 124 -1.79 8.88 -0.20
CA ALA A 124 -1.26 8.44 -1.49
C ALA A 124 -2.35 7.98 -2.48
N TYR A 125 -3.47 7.47 -2.00
CA TYR A 125 -4.58 6.99 -2.84
C TYR A 125 -5.71 7.98 -3.02
N THR A 126 -5.86 8.96 -2.13
CA THR A 126 -7.01 9.89 -2.16
C THR A 126 -6.66 11.33 -2.49
N ALA A 127 -5.40 11.76 -2.35
CA ALA A 127 -5.00 13.16 -2.55
C ALA A 127 -5.13 13.64 -4.01
N GLY A 128 -4.96 12.73 -4.97
CA GLY A 128 -5.15 13.00 -6.41
C GLY A 128 -6.62 13.10 -6.84
N LEU A 129 -7.58 12.84 -5.95
CA LEU A 129 -9.00 12.95 -6.25
C LEU A 129 -9.46 14.42 -6.21
N GLU A 130 -10.18 14.85 -7.24
CA GLU A 130 -10.70 16.21 -7.38
C GLU A 130 -11.91 16.48 -6.47
N HIS A 131 -11.73 16.33 -5.15
CA HIS A 131 -12.76 16.59 -4.16
C HIS A 131 -12.23 17.48 -3.01
N VAL A 132 -12.81 18.67 -2.84
CA VAL A 132 -12.27 19.72 -1.95
C VAL A 132 -12.14 19.28 -0.49
N HIS A 133 -13.15 18.58 0.05
CA HIS A 133 -13.12 18.13 1.45
C HIS A 133 -12.10 17.03 1.68
N LEU A 134 -11.93 16.14 0.70
CA LEU A 134 -10.98 15.04 0.80
C LEU A 134 -9.54 15.57 0.69
N ARG A 135 -9.30 16.51 -0.23
CA ARG A 135 -8.02 17.20 -0.34
C ARG A 135 -7.66 17.95 0.93
N ARG A 136 -8.63 18.65 1.55
CA ARG A 136 -8.42 19.31 2.84
C ARG A 136 -8.06 18.30 3.92
N LEU A 137 -8.78 17.18 4.00
CA LEU A 137 -8.49 16.11 4.96
C LEU A 137 -7.07 15.55 4.75
N CYS A 138 -6.68 15.23 3.51
CA CYS A 138 -5.34 14.76 3.19
C CYS A 138 -4.25 15.78 3.58
N ALA A 139 -4.48 17.07 3.32
CA ALA A 139 -3.57 18.14 3.74
C ALA A 139 -3.43 18.23 5.27
N THR A 140 -4.48 17.90 6.02
CA THR A 140 -4.42 17.85 7.49
C THR A 140 -3.73 16.60 8.03
N LEU A 141 -3.74 15.49 7.27
CA LEU A 141 -3.00 14.28 7.65
C LEU A 141 -1.50 14.38 7.32
N LEU A 142 -1.11 15.15 6.31
CA LEU A 142 0.27 15.29 5.88
C LEU A 142 1.28 15.59 7.02
N PRO A 143 1.05 16.53 7.95
CA PRO A 143 1.99 16.81 9.04
C PRO A 143 2.25 15.62 9.98
N THR A 144 1.37 14.61 10.00
CA THR A 144 1.56 13.42 10.85
C THR A 144 2.78 12.59 10.42
N PHE A 145 3.17 12.64 9.14
CA PHE A 145 4.27 11.85 8.61
C PHE A 145 5.31 12.64 7.82
N ARG A 146 5.02 13.88 7.37
CA ARG A 146 5.94 14.69 6.54
C ARG A 146 7.34 14.79 7.14
N ASP A 147 7.39 15.13 8.43
CA ASP A 147 8.64 15.40 9.14
C ASP A 147 9.11 14.17 9.95
N ALA A 148 8.42 13.03 9.82
CA ALA A 148 8.70 11.79 10.55
C ALA A 148 9.71 10.89 9.82
N HIS A 149 10.70 11.49 9.16
CA HIS A 149 11.73 10.77 8.42
C HIS A 149 13.12 10.95 9.05
N ILE A 150 13.97 9.93 8.93
CA ILE A 150 15.38 10.00 9.28
C ILE A 150 16.17 9.86 7.99
N GLU A 151 16.95 10.89 7.64
CA GLU A 151 17.76 10.93 6.41
C GLU A 151 16.97 10.70 5.10
N GLY A 152 15.66 10.97 5.10
CA GLY A 152 14.75 10.77 3.97
C GLY A 152 14.08 9.40 3.93
N MET A 153 14.22 8.59 4.98
CA MET A 153 13.52 7.32 5.16
C MET A 153 12.39 7.47 6.17
N HIS A 154 11.19 6.99 5.84
CA HIS A 154 10.04 7.03 6.72
C HIS A 154 9.86 5.71 7.50
N HIS A 155 9.22 5.83 8.66
CA HIS A 155 8.99 4.73 9.59
C HIS A 155 7.51 4.34 9.60
N PHE A 156 7.27 3.08 9.96
CA PHE A 156 5.90 2.56 10.13
C PHE A 156 5.22 3.15 11.37
N PHE A 157 5.96 3.29 12.48
CA PHE A 157 5.53 3.98 13.69
C PHE A 157 6.28 5.31 13.82
N SER A 158 5.80 6.24 14.66
CA SER A 158 6.56 7.46 14.95
C SER A 158 7.90 7.22 15.65
N SER A 159 8.13 6.01 16.14
CA SER A 159 9.35 5.63 16.81
C SER A 159 10.48 5.44 15.80
N ALA A 160 11.56 6.19 16.00
CA ALA A 160 12.84 5.96 15.31
C ALA A 160 13.46 4.59 15.62
N ARG A 161 12.97 3.91 16.67
CA ARG A 161 13.44 2.58 17.11
C ARG A 161 12.90 1.44 16.26
N PHE A 162 11.84 1.67 15.49
CA PHE A 162 11.43 0.75 14.43
C PHE A 162 12.24 1.08 13.19
N ALA A 163 12.96 0.13 12.57
CA ALA A 163 13.72 0.54 11.39
C ALA A 163 12.81 0.97 10.25
N CYS A 164 13.35 1.89 9.45
CA CYS A 164 12.66 2.45 8.32
C CYS A 164 12.21 1.37 7.35
N ASP A 165 11.01 1.56 6.81
CA ASP A 165 10.41 0.67 5.84
C ASP A 165 10.43 1.35 4.47
N ILE A 166 10.90 0.63 3.47
CA ILE A 166 10.97 1.12 2.10
C ILE A 166 9.56 1.38 1.54
N ASP A 167 8.57 0.61 1.99
CA ASP A 167 7.17 0.80 1.63
C ASP A 167 6.62 2.11 2.23
N CYS A 168 6.86 2.34 3.53
CA CYS A 168 6.48 3.60 4.18
C CYS A 168 7.13 4.80 3.49
N THR A 169 8.42 4.68 3.14
CA THR A 169 9.14 5.75 2.45
C THR A 169 8.52 6.02 1.08
N ALA A 170 8.19 4.98 0.32
CA ALA A 170 7.58 5.11 -0.99
C ALA A 170 6.17 5.74 -0.92
N MET A 171 5.33 5.28 0.01
CA MET A 171 3.98 5.82 0.20
C MET A 171 3.99 7.24 0.73
N ALA A 172 4.90 7.60 1.64
CA ALA A 172 5.07 8.98 2.10
C ALA A 172 5.50 9.91 0.97
N VAL A 173 6.50 9.53 0.18
CA VAL A 173 6.96 10.31 -0.99
C VAL A 173 5.82 10.49 -1.99
N ARG A 174 5.11 9.41 -2.32
CA ARG A 174 3.95 9.47 -3.22
C ARG A 174 2.85 10.37 -2.68
N ALA A 175 2.46 10.23 -1.42
CA ALA A 175 1.46 11.07 -0.76
C ALA A 175 1.81 12.56 -0.87
N ARG A 176 3.09 12.91 -0.70
CA ARG A 176 3.59 14.29 -0.80
C ARG A 176 3.59 14.80 -2.24
N LEU A 177 3.91 13.95 -3.23
CA LEU A 177 3.81 14.28 -4.66
C LEU A 177 2.35 14.55 -5.07
N GLU A 178 1.42 13.69 -4.66
CA GLU A 178 -0.03 13.84 -4.95
C GLU A 178 -0.60 15.14 -4.37
N LEU A 179 -0.19 15.50 -3.14
CA LEU A 179 -0.59 16.76 -2.51
C LEU A 179 0.11 18.00 -3.09
N GLY A 180 1.20 17.82 -3.83
CA GLY A 180 2.06 18.92 -4.27
C GLY A 180 2.91 19.53 -3.15
N ASP A 181 3.05 18.85 -2.00
CA ASP A 181 4.02 19.20 -0.95
C ASP A 181 5.45 18.95 -1.42
N LEU A 182 5.63 17.88 -2.22
CA LEU A 182 6.88 17.58 -2.90
C LEU A 182 6.73 17.92 -4.39
N ASP A 183 7.24 19.08 -4.82
CA ASP A 183 7.20 19.50 -6.23
C ASP A 183 8.52 19.19 -6.96
N PRO A 184 8.56 18.20 -7.87
CA PRO A 184 9.77 17.83 -8.59
C PRO A 184 10.26 18.91 -9.58
N SER A 185 9.43 19.91 -9.92
CA SER A 185 9.84 21.04 -10.76
C SER A 185 10.59 22.13 -9.97
N SER A 186 10.45 22.13 -8.64
CA SER A 186 11.17 23.03 -7.75
C SER A 186 12.53 22.44 -7.36
N ALA A 187 13.56 23.29 -7.19
CA ALA A 187 14.89 22.81 -6.80
C ALA A 187 14.89 22.09 -5.43
N ALA A 188 14.08 22.58 -4.48
CA ALA A 188 13.95 22.00 -3.15
C ALA A 188 13.24 20.64 -3.21
N GLY A 189 12.10 20.56 -3.91
CA GLY A 189 11.36 19.31 -4.04
C GLY A 189 12.11 18.27 -4.87
N ALA A 190 12.83 18.67 -5.92
CA ALA A 190 13.72 17.78 -6.67
C ALA A 190 14.83 17.20 -5.78
N ALA A 191 15.48 18.03 -4.96
CA ALA A 191 16.54 17.58 -4.05
C ALA A 191 16.01 16.64 -2.96
N GLU A 192 14.81 16.88 -2.45
CA GLU A 192 14.17 16.04 -1.45
C GLU A 192 13.70 14.71 -2.03
N LEU A 193 13.06 14.71 -3.21
CA LEU A 193 12.71 13.49 -3.94
C LEU A 193 13.96 12.65 -4.21
N ARG A 194 15.02 13.28 -4.73
CA ARG A 194 16.30 12.62 -4.98
C ARG A 194 16.92 12.04 -3.73
N ARG A 195 16.81 12.73 -2.58
CA ARG A 195 17.29 12.23 -1.28
C ARG A 195 16.55 10.97 -0.88
N ALA A 196 15.22 10.98 -0.84
CA ALA A 196 14.41 9.83 -0.45
C ALA A 196 14.64 8.64 -1.39
N ASN A 197 14.62 8.88 -2.70
CA ASN A 197 14.86 7.86 -3.71
C ASN A 197 16.29 7.30 -3.68
N THR A 198 17.30 8.10 -3.33
CA THR A 198 18.66 7.57 -3.05
C THR A 198 18.61 6.56 -1.91
N GLN A 199 17.82 6.83 -0.87
CA GLN A 199 17.71 5.88 0.24
C GLN A 199 17.00 4.60 -0.18
N ILE A 200 15.97 4.70 -1.02
CA ILE A 200 15.28 3.56 -1.64
C ILE A 200 16.26 2.73 -2.46
N LEU A 201 16.98 3.33 -3.42
CA LEU A 201 17.93 2.63 -4.29
C LEU A 201 19.03 1.91 -3.50
N ARG A 202 19.54 2.52 -2.42
CA ARG A 202 20.54 1.91 -1.53
C ARG A 202 20.02 0.67 -0.79
N SER A 203 18.71 0.43 -0.76
CA SER A 203 18.11 -0.78 -0.21
C SER A 203 18.13 -1.98 -1.16
N ALA A 204 18.63 -1.83 -2.40
CA ALA A 204 18.81 -2.95 -3.29
C ALA A 204 19.77 -4.00 -2.68
N ALA A 205 19.44 -5.28 -2.86
CA ALA A 205 20.27 -6.37 -2.38
C ALA A 205 21.61 -6.44 -3.13
N VAL A 206 22.69 -6.73 -2.41
CA VAL A 206 24.06 -6.74 -2.98
C VAL A 206 24.31 -7.97 -3.83
N ALA A 207 23.73 -9.11 -3.45
CA ALA A 207 23.94 -10.39 -4.13
C ALA A 207 22.71 -11.29 -4.02
N ASP A 208 22.63 -12.28 -4.91
CA ASP A 208 21.67 -13.37 -4.79
C ASP A 208 21.99 -14.23 -3.57
N VAL A 209 20.95 -14.59 -2.82
CA VAL A 209 21.04 -15.50 -1.68
C VAL A 209 19.88 -16.48 -1.79
N SER A 210 20.19 -17.77 -1.80
CA SER A 210 19.16 -18.81 -1.85
C SER A 210 18.28 -18.76 -0.59
N ALA A 211 17.06 -19.26 -0.70
CA ALA A 211 16.12 -19.25 0.42
C ALA A 211 16.68 -19.98 1.65
N GLU A 212 17.43 -21.07 1.45
CA GLU A 212 18.01 -21.89 2.52
C GLU A 212 19.11 -21.17 3.30
N ARG A 213 19.82 -20.24 2.64
CA ARG A 213 20.94 -19.46 3.20
C ARG A 213 20.53 -18.09 3.70
N ASN A 214 19.43 -17.52 3.19
CA ASN A 214 18.98 -16.22 3.63
C ASN A 214 18.23 -16.33 4.97
N ARG A 215 19.00 -16.31 6.06
CA ARG A 215 18.50 -16.46 7.42
C ARG A 215 18.90 -15.31 8.33
N SER A 216 18.01 -15.00 9.26
CA SER A 216 18.27 -14.11 10.38
C SER A 216 17.67 -14.72 11.64
N HIS A 217 18.46 -14.85 12.70
CA HIS A 217 18.03 -15.45 13.97
C HIS A 217 17.38 -16.83 13.80
N GLY A 218 17.93 -17.65 12.90
CA GLY A 218 17.42 -19.00 12.58
C GLY A 218 16.21 -19.04 11.63
N LYS A 219 15.60 -17.90 11.31
CA LYS A 219 14.38 -17.80 10.49
C LYS A 219 14.69 -17.66 9.00
N LEU A 220 13.89 -18.29 8.17
CA LEU A 220 13.98 -18.18 6.71
C LEU A 220 13.34 -16.87 6.22
N ASN A 221 14.15 -16.04 5.56
CA ASN A 221 13.70 -14.78 4.98
C ASN A 221 13.14 -14.95 3.56
N GLY A 222 13.34 -16.12 2.94
CA GLY A 222 13.04 -16.38 1.52
C GLY A 222 14.24 -16.03 0.63
N PRO A 223 14.17 -16.29 -0.69
CA PRO A 223 15.28 -15.95 -1.57
C PRO A 223 15.48 -14.43 -1.63
N LEU A 224 16.75 -14.00 -1.70
CA LEU A 224 17.14 -12.63 -1.95
C LEU A 224 17.68 -12.55 -3.38
N ARG A 225 17.23 -11.58 -4.17
CA ARG A 225 17.70 -11.37 -5.54
C ARG A 225 18.52 -10.10 -5.65
N ARG A 226 19.71 -10.17 -6.27
CA ARG A 226 20.59 -9.01 -6.48
C ARG A 226 19.84 -7.87 -7.18
N GLY A 227 20.08 -6.64 -6.74
CA GLY A 227 19.47 -5.44 -7.32
C GLY A 227 17.99 -5.23 -6.92
N VAL A 228 17.30 -6.24 -6.37
CA VAL A 228 15.92 -6.11 -5.92
C VAL A 228 15.89 -5.41 -4.56
N LEU A 229 14.99 -4.44 -4.41
CA LEU A 229 14.81 -3.65 -3.19
C LEU A 229 14.40 -4.54 -2.04
N LYS A 230 15.05 -4.34 -0.88
CA LYS A 230 14.68 -4.97 0.38
C LYS A 230 13.56 -4.17 1.04
N VAL A 231 12.82 -4.81 1.94
CA VAL A 231 11.81 -4.10 2.77
C VAL A 231 12.47 -3.23 3.83
N TYR A 232 13.50 -3.79 4.50
CA TYR A 232 14.27 -3.06 5.50
C TYR A 232 15.68 -2.84 4.98
N ARG A 233 16.14 -1.59 5.06
CA ARG A 233 17.48 -1.23 4.60
C ARG A 233 18.55 -1.42 5.69
N ASP A 234 18.34 -0.73 6.81
CA ASP A 234 19.37 -0.50 7.84
C ASP A 234 18.91 -1.05 9.21
N ASP A 235 18.15 -2.16 9.21
CA ASP A 235 17.52 -2.70 10.42
C ASP A 235 18.53 -2.99 11.54
N HIS A 236 19.63 -3.64 11.17
CA HIS A 236 20.76 -3.91 12.07
C HIS A 236 21.48 -2.66 12.59
N ILE A 237 21.44 -1.54 11.86
CA ILE A 237 22.05 -0.27 12.30
C ILE A 237 21.14 0.42 13.31
N LEU A 238 19.83 0.42 13.06
CA LEU A 238 18.86 1.16 13.85
C LEU A 238 18.37 0.39 15.08
N GLN A 239 18.12 -0.92 14.95
CA GLN A 239 17.59 -1.76 16.03
C GLN A 239 18.68 -2.57 16.75
N GLY A 240 19.90 -2.62 16.20
CA GLY A 240 20.93 -3.57 16.64
C GLY A 240 20.82 -4.92 15.94
N ALA A 241 21.93 -5.65 15.87
CA ALA A 241 22.01 -6.93 15.16
C ALA A 241 21.10 -8.00 15.78
N GLU A 242 20.86 -7.95 17.09
CA GLU A 242 19.97 -8.82 17.86
C GLU A 242 18.49 -8.68 17.48
N HIS A 243 18.11 -7.55 16.89
CA HIS A 243 16.73 -7.24 16.48
C HIS A 243 16.57 -7.20 14.95
N ASP A 244 17.63 -7.51 14.19
CA ASP A 244 17.60 -7.55 12.72
C ASP A 244 16.54 -8.54 12.21
N ARG A 245 15.51 -8.01 11.54
CA ARG A 245 14.41 -8.75 10.92
C ARG A 245 14.81 -9.38 9.60
N GLY A 246 16.03 -9.15 9.13
CA GLY A 246 16.65 -9.84 8.01
C GLY A 246 16.31 -9.25 6.64
N LEU A 247 17.07 -9.73 5.65
CA LEU A 247 17.01 -9.25 4.27
C LEU A 247 15.85 -9.91 3.54
N LYS A 248 14.83 -9.14 3.18
CA LYS A 248 13.60 -9.65 2.56
C LYS A 248 13.23 -8.81 1.35
N ASN A 249 13.01 -9.47 0.20
CA ASN A 249 12.28 -8.86 -0.90
C ASN A 249 10.77 -9.11 -0.71
N ASN A 250 9.93 -8.17 -1.15
CA ASN A 250 8.48 -8.33 -1.16
C ASN A 250 7.93 -7.62 -2.41
N PRO A 251 7.14 -8.30 -3.26
CA PRO A 251 6.77 -7.75 -4.57
C PRO A 251 5.79 -6.57 -4.47
N ALA A 252 4.92 -6.51 -3.45
CA ALA A 252 4.05 -5.36 -3.21
C ALA A 252 4.87 -4.12 -2.75
N VAL A 253 5.82 -4.31 -1.84
CA VAL A 253 6.74 -3.24 -1.40
C VAL A 253 7.59 -2.73 -2.56
N VAL A 254 8.10 -3.63 -3.39
CA VAL A 254 8.88 -3.27 -4.58
C VAL A 254 8.02 -2.48 -5.57
N ALA A 255 6.77 -2.88 -5.81
CA ALA A 255 5.88 -2.15 -6.70
C ALA A 255 5.64 -0.71 -6.21
N ASN A 256 5.36 -0.55 -4.92
CA ASN A 256 5.21 0.76 -4.29
C ASN A 256 6.49 1.61 -4.40
N ALA A 257 7.66 1.01 -4.14
CA ALA A 257 8.95 1.69 -4.17
C ALA A 257 9.41 2.11 -5.58
N LEU A 258 9.07 1.33 -6.60
CA LEU A 258 9.34 1.69 -8.00
C LEU A 258 8.60 2.98 -8.41
N PHE A 259 7.42 3.24 -7.86
CA PHE A 259 6.58 4.35 -8.30
C PHE A 259 7.28 5.73 -8.18
N PRO A 260 7.76 6.19 -7.01
CA PRO A 260 8.47 7.46 -6.91
C PRO A 260 9.84 7.46 -7.60
N LEU A 261 10.51 6.30 -7.75
CA LEU A 261 11.76 6.19 -8.51
C LEU A 261 11.53 6.50 -10.00
N LEU A 262 10.48 5.92 -10.58
CA LEU A 262 10.13 6.13 -11.98
C LEU A 262 9.63 7.55 -12.23
N LEU A 263 8.98 8.20 -11.26
CA LEU A 263 8.65 9.63 -11.35
C LEU A 263 9.89 10.52 -11.38
N GLU A 264 10.90 10.25 -10.55
CA GLU A 264 12.18 10.99 -10.58
C GLU A 264 12.90 10.82 -11.93
N LEU A 265 12.94 9.59 -12.45
CA LEU A 265 13.53 9.29 -13.76
C LEU A 265 12.75 9.94 -14.91
N ALA A 266 11.42 9.88 -14.90
CA ALA A 266 10.57 10.51 -15.91
C ALA A 266 10.69 12.04 -15.90
N ALA A 267 10.95 12.64 -14.74
CA ALA A 267 11.24 14.06 -14.60
C ALA A 267 12.68 14.44 -15.03
N GLY A 268 13.54 13.46 -15.35
CA GLY A 268 14.94 13.70 -15.74
C GLY A 268 15.82 14.16 -14.58
N LEU A 269 15.43 13.87 -13.33
CA LEU A 269 16.14 14.32 -12.13
C LEU A 269 17.29 13.38 -11.72
N ARG A 270 17.39 12.22 -12.37
CA ARG A 270 18.40 11.19 -12.12
C ARG A 270 18.85 10.55 -13.42
N ASP A 271 20.15 10.28 -13.50
CA ASP A 271 20.77 9.57 -14.61
C ASP A 271 20.58 8.05 -14.41
N PRO A 272 19.99 7.32 -15.37
CA PRO A 272 19.89 5.86 -15.29
C PRO A 272 21.24 5.14 -15.14
N ASP A 273 22.34 5.72 -15.62
CA ASP A 273 23.69 5.13 -15.50
C ASP A 273 24.41 5.54 -14.20
N GLU A 274 23.78 6.34 -13.34
CA GLU A 274 24.34 6.70 -12.04
C GLU A 274 24.59 5.44 -11.20
N SER A 275 25.84 5.27 -10.74
CA SER A 275 26.23 4.15 -9.87
C SER A 275 25.80 4.40 -8.43
N ILE A 276 25.04 3.47 -7.87
CA ILE A 276 24.60 3.46 -6.48
C ILE A 276 25.49 2.48 -5.69
N ALA A 277 26.12 2.96 -4.62
CA ALA A 277 26.82 2.11 -3.66
C ALA A 277 25.80 1.33 -2.82
N LEU A 278 25.98 0.01 -2.75
CA LEU A 278 25.10 -0.91 -2.04
C LEU A 278 25.85 -1.53 -0.87
N ARG A 279 25.17 -1.67 0.27
CA ARG A 279 25.71 -2.25 1.50
C ARG A 279 24.63 -3.05 2.22
N GLU A 280 25.01 -4.19 2.77
CA GLU A 280 24.11 -4.97 3.62
C GLU A 280 24.84 -5.90 4.58
N LEU A 281 24.26 -6.10 5.76
CA LEU A 281 24.74 -7.09 6.72
C LEU A 281 24.18 -8.47 6.34
N GLY A 282 25.06 -9.41 6.01
CA GLY A 282 24.71 -10.82 5.82
C GLY A 282 24.62 -11.59 7.14
N GLU A 283 24.26 -12.86 7.04
CA GLU A 283 24.27 -13.78 8.18
C GLU A 283 25.67 -13.82 8.83
N GLY A 284 25.72 -13.86 10.17
CA GLY A 284 26.97 -13.82 10.94
C GLY A 284 27.60 -12.43 11.06
N GLY A 285 26.90 -11.37 10.66
CA GLY A 285 27.39 -10.00 10.79
C GLY A 285 28.43 -9.61 9.72
N VAL A 286 28.54 -10.36 8.63
CA VAL A 286 29.48 -10.06 7.55
C VAL A 286 28.89 -8.97 6.66
N MET A 287 29.56 -7.82 6.61
CA MET A 287 29.19 -6.73 5.71
C MET A 287 29.48 -7.13 4.26
N ARG A 288 28.48 -7.02 3.39
CA ARG A 288 28.60 -7.16 1.93
C ARG A 288 28.50 -5.79 1.30
N GLU A 289 29.42 -5.50 0.38
CA GLU A 289 29.47 -4.24 -0.36
C GLU A 289 29.41 -4.52 -1.86
N GLY A 290 28.81 -3.59 -2.61
CA GLY A 290 28.77 -3.66 -4.06
C GLY A 290 28.33 -2.33 -4.66
N SER A 291 28.11 -2.33 -5.97
CA SER A 291 27.47 -1.23 -6.67
C SER A 291 26.56 -1.76 -7.79
N SER A 292 25.58 -0.97 -8.16
CA SER A 292 24.73 -1.19 -9.34
C SER A 292 24.27 0.15 -9.88
N THR A 293 24.02 0.24 -11.18
CA THR A 293 23.44 1.45 -11.75
C THR A 293 21.96 1.57 -11.38
N VAL A 294 21.41 2.77 -11.48
CA VAL A 294 19.98 2.99 -11.30
C VAL A 294 19.17 2.11 -12.28
N ALA A 295 19.61 2.01 -13.53
CA ALA A 295 18.95 1.19 -14.55
C ALA A 295 18.96 -0.31 -14.21
N GLU A 296 20.08 -0.84 -13.70
CA GLU A 296 20.18 -2.24 -13.25
C GLU A 296 19.23 -2.53 -12.09
N ILE A 297 19.17 -1.63 -11.10
CA ILE A 297 18.24 -1.76 -9.96
C ILE A 297 16.80 -1.74 -10.46
N VAL A 298 16.40 -0.75 -11.27
CA VAL A 298 15.02 -0.66 -11.78
C VAL A 298 14.65 -1.88 -12.61
N ALA A 299 15.53 -2.35 -13.50
CA ALA A 299 15.31 -3.55 -14.30
C ALA A 299 15.11 -4.80 -13.44
N ALA A 300 15.99 -5.04 -12.45
CA ALA A 300 15.89 -6.18 -11.55
C ALA A 300 14.55 -6.19 -10.78
N ASN A 301 14.09 -5.03 -10.33
CA ASN A 301 12.82 -4.89 -9.62
C ASN A 301 11.61 -5.08 -10.56
N ALA A 302 11.67 -4.57 -11.79
CA ALA A 302 10.63 -4.81 -12.79
C ALA A 302 10.50 -6.31 -13.11
N CYS A 303 11.62 -6.99 -13.36
CA CYS A 303 11.64 -8.44 -13.58
C CYS A 303 11.14 -9.22 -12.35
N TYR A 304 11.47 -8.77 -11.14
CA TYR A 304 11.01 -9.42 -9.89
C TYR A 304 9.49 -9.34 -9.71
N VAL A 305 8.91 -8.14 -9.88
CA VAL A 305 7.46 -7.93 -9.75
C VAL A 305 6.70 -8.65 -10.87
N ALA A 306 7.17 -8.56 -12.12
CA ALA A 306 6.59 -9.29 -13.24
C ALA A 306 6.65 -10.81 -13.02
N GLY A 307 7.80 -11.31 -12.53
CA GLY A 307 8.00 -12.73 -12.22
C GLY A 307 7.04 -13.26 -11.18
N HIS A 308 6.67 -12.45 -10.17
CA HIS A 308 5.68 -12.85 -9.16
C HIS A 308 4.25 -12.95 -9.71
N LEU A 309 3.88 -12.07 -10.66
CA LEU A 309 2.61 -12.18 -11.38
C LEU A 309 2.60 -13.43 -12.30
N LEU A 310 3.67 -13.62 -13.07
CA LEU A 310 3.83 -14.73 -14.02
C LEU A 310 3.87 -16.10 -13.35
N SER A 311 4.45 -16.21 -12.15
CA SER A 311 4.53 -17.48 -11.42
C SER A 311 3.20 -17.92 -10.79
N GLY A 312 2.23 -17.01 -10.69
CA GLY A 312 0.98 -17.25 -9.98
C GLY A 312 1.09 -17.18 -8.44
N GLU A 313 2.29 -16.97 -7.89
CA GLU A 313 2.52 -16.88 -6.44
C GLU A 313 1.70 -15.76 -5.79
N TRP A 314 1.36 -14.72 -6.54
CA TRP A 314 0.52 -13.60 -6.11
C TRP A 314 -0.84 -14.03 -5.54
N LEU A 315 -1.38 -15.19 -5.93
CA LEU A 315 -2.64 -15.73 -5.39
C LEU A 315 -2.58 -15.99 -3.88
N ALA A 316 -1.39 -16.20 -3.32
CA ALA A 316 -1.18 -16.36 -1.88
C ALA A 316 -0.99 -15.02 -1.14
N GLY A 317 -1.09 -13.89 -1.84
CA GLY A 317 -0.66 -12.61 -1.33
C GLY A 317 0.86 -12.52 -1.19
N CYS A 318 1.31 -11.57 -0.40
CA CYS A 318 2.71 -11.30 -0.11
C CYS A 318 2.97 -11.37 1.39
N ARG A 319 4.25 -11.46 1.79
CA ARG A 319 4.67 -11.56 3.21
C ARG A 319 3.99 -10.55 4.15
N TYR A 320 3.84 -9.31 3.71
CA TYR A 320 3.25 -8.23 4.50
C TYR A 320 1.83 -7.88 4.07
N TYR A 321 1.41 -8.27 2.86
CA TYR A 321 0.09 -7.99 2.30
C TYR A 321 -0.61 -9.31 2.03
N PRO A 322 -1.39 -9.86 2.99
CA PRO A 322 -2.02 -11.16 2.80
C PRO A 322 -3.09 -11.16 1.71
N SER A 323 -3.59 -9.97 1.31
CA SER A 323 -4.48 -9.80 0.17
C SER A 323 -3.74 -9.91 -1.16
N PRO A 324 -4.15 -10.81 -2.07
CA PRO A 324 -3.69 -10.81 -3.47
C PRO A 324 -4.05 -9.52 -4.20
N ASP A 325 -5.23 -8.96 -3.92
CA ASP A 325 -5.76 -7.77 -4.61
C ASP A 325 -4.94 -6.52 -4.28
N ALA A 326 -4.23 -6.47 -3.14
CA ALA A 326 -3.29 -5.40 -2.81
C ALA A 326 -2.11 -5.36 -3.80
N PHE A 327 -1.48 -6.51 -4.08
CA PHE A 327 -0.42 -6.60 -5.08
C PHE A 327 -0.92 -6.20 -6.47
N LEU A 328 -2.10 -6.70 -6.88
CA LEU A 328 -2.69 -6.34 -8.17
C LEU A 328 -2.95 -4.83 -8.29
N CYS A 329 -3.49 -4.21 -7.24
CA CYS A 329 -3.71 -2.77 -7.18
C CYS A 329 -2.39 -2.01 -7.38
N PHE A 330 -1.36 -2.34 -6.60
CA PHE A 330 -0.09 -1.61 -6.64
C PHE A 330 0.62 -1.76 -7.99
N TYR A 331 0.61 -2.98 -8.55
CA TYR A 331 1.25 -3.22 -9.83
C TYR A 331 0.45 -2.63 -11.01
N SER A 332 -0.87 -2.59 -10.93
CA SER A 332 -1.71 -1.93 -11.94
C SER A 332 -1.43 -0.43 -12.06
N GLU A 333 -1.05 0.23 -10.96
CA GLU A 333 -0.69 1.64 -10.99
C GLU A 333 0.64 1.87 -11.70
N LEU A 334 1.61 0.99 -11.50
CA LEU A 334 2.84 0.99 -12.29
C LEU A 334 2.56 0.70 -13.76
N ALA A 335 1.65 -0.22 -14.09
CA ALA A 335 1.31 -0.51 -15.49
C ALA A 335 0.60 0.67 -16.17
N ARG A 336 -0.30 1.35 -15.45
CA ARG A 336 -1.00 2.54 -15.94
C ARG A 336 -0.06 3.72 -16.12
N GLU A 337 0.74 4.02 -15.11
CA GLU A 337 1.63 5.18 -15.13
C GLU A 337 2.91 4.89 -15.87
N PHE A 338 3.38 3.65 -16.02
CA PHE A 338 4.64 3.29 -16.69
C PHE A 338 4.48 2.10 -17.64
N PRO A 339 3.68 2.26 -18.71
CA PRO A 339 3.43 1.19 -19.67
C PRO A 339 4.72 0.74 -20.38
N GLU A 340 5.70 1.62 -20.56
CA GLU A 340 6.96 1.30 -21.23
C GLU A 340 7.76 0.24 -20.45
N LEU A 341 7.72 0.29 -19.11
CA LEU A 341 8.42 -0.66 -18.24
C LEU A 341 7.71 -2.02 -18.19
N THR A 342 6.40 -2.03 -18.34
CA THR A 342 5.55 -3.20 -18.09
C THR A 342 5.13 -3.92 -19.38
N ALA A 343 5.12 -3.22 -20.52
CA ALA A 343 4.81 -3.79 -21.83
C ALA A 343 5.68 -5.01 -22.23
N PRO A 344 7.00 -5.05 -21.98
CA PRO A 344 7.85 -6.19 -22.37
C PRO A 344 7.40 -7.53 -21.75
N PHE A 345 6.75 -7.50 -20.59
CA PHE A 345 6.26 -8.70 -19.92
C PHE A 345 4.77 -9.00 -20.22
N GLY A 346 4.09 -8.16 -21.02
CA GLY A 346 2.65 -8.31 -21.27
C GLY A 346 1.77 -8.07 -20.04
N VAL A 347 2.23 -7.28 -19.08
CA VAL A 347 1.58 -7.09 -17.76
C VAL A 347 0.11 -6.68 -17.85
N PRO A 348 -0.35 -5.78 -18.75
CA PRO A 348 -1.77 -5.42 -18.80
C PRO A 348 -2.69 -6.62 -19.01
N ASN A 349 -2.30 -7.55 -19.89
CA ASN A 349 -3.10 -8.77 -20.15
C ASN A 349 -3.02 -9.72 -18.95
N LEU A 350 -1.84 -9.91 -18.37
CA LEU A 350 -1.67 -10.74 -17.18
C LEU A 350 -2.46 -10.23 -15.97
N LEU A 351 -2.52 -8.91 -15.78
CA LEU A 351 -3.33 -8.29 -14.74
C LEU A 351 -4.83 -8.46 -15.03
N ALA A 352 -5.26 -8.36 -16.29
CA ALA A 352 -6.64 -8.63 -16.66
C ALA A 352 -7.03 -10.08 -16.33
N ASP A 353 -6.20 -11.06 -16.70
CA ASP A 353 -6.41 -12.46 -16.39
C ASP A 353 -6.40 -12.73 -14.87
N ALA A 354 -5.51 -12.06 -14.13
CA ALA A 354 -5.46 -12.14 -12.67
C ALA A 354 -6.74 -11.59 -12.01
N ILE A 355 -7.28 -10.46 -12.52
CA ILE A 355 -8.52 -9.87 -12.04
C ILE A 355 -9.71 -10.82 -12.28
N GLU A 356 -9.80 -11.42 -13.47
CA GLU A 356 -10.84 -12.42 -13.76
C GLU A 356 -10.69 -13.67 -12.89
N THR A 357 -9.45 -14.13 -12.66
CA THR A 357 -9.16 -15.23 -11.73
C THR A 357 -9.66 -14.91 -10.33
N ARG A 358 -9.44 -13.68 -9.85
CA ARG A 358 -9.92 -13.23 -8.54
C ARG A 358 -11.45 -13.14 -8.47
N ARG A 359 -12.11 -12.67 -9.53
CA ARG A 359 -13.58 -12.66 -9.62
C ARG A 359 -14.19 -14.05 -9.54
N ALA A 360 -13.51 -15.04 -10.12
CA ALA A 360 -13.94 -16.43 -10.12
C ALA A 360 -13.52 -17.20 -8.84
N THR A 361 -12.64 -16.65 -8.02
CA THR A 361 -12.19 -17.29 -6.79
C THR A 361 -13.35 -17.31 -5.78
N PRO A 362 -13.69 -18.47 -5.18
CA PRO A 362 -14.71 -18.53 -4.14
C PRO A 362 -14.34 -17.66 -2.93
N ALA A 363 -15.36 -17.16 -2.24
CA ALA A 363 -15.16 -16.58 -0.91
C ALA A 363 -14.46 -17.61 -0.02
N CYS A 364 -13.40 -17.15 0.66
CA CYS A 364 -12.66 -17.96 1.63
C CYS A 364 -12.61 -17.24 2.97
N ASP A 365 -12.45 -18.00 4.03
CA ASP A 365 -12.46 -17.47 5.39
C ASP A 365 -11.10 -16.84 5.76
N ALA A 366 -10.64 -15.76 5.09
CA ALA A 366 -9.46 -15.02 5.54
C ALA A 366 -9.33 -13.64 4.85
N ALA A 367 -8.21 -12.96 5.10
CA ALA A 367 -7.76 -11.74 4.41
C ALA A 367 -7.67 -11.85 2.87
N ALA A 368 -7.63 -13.08 2.33
CA ALA A 368 -7.67 -13.35 0.89
C ALA A 368 -9.08 -13.42 0.29
N ASN A 369 -10.14 -13.17 1.08
CA ASN A 369 -11.53 -13.24 0.61
C ASN A 369 -11.78 -12.24 -0.54
N PRO A 370 -12.00 -12.68 -1.79
CA PRO A 370 -12.23 -11.77 -2.92
C PRO A 370 -13.48 -10.90 -2.78
N GLU A 371 -14.40 -11.26 -1.87
CA GLU A 371 -15.64 -10.56 -1.62
C GLU A 371 -15.56 -9.56 -0.47
N SER A 372 -14.43 -9.49 0.25
CA SER A 372 -14.24 -8.47 1.28
C SER A 372 -14.26 -7.07 0.67
N THR A 373 -14.64 -6.05 1.46
CA THR A 373 -14.77 -4.69 0.95
C THR A 373 -13.44 -4.18 0.43
N LEU A 374 -12.38 -4.33 1.24
CA LEU A 374 -11.03 -3.94 0.85
C LEU A 374 -10.58 -4.60 -0.46
N ASN A 375 -10.74 -5.92 -0.59
CA ASN A 375 -10.32 -6.65 -1.78
C ASN A 375 -11.14 -6.26 -3.02
N THR A 376 -12.44 -5.99 -2.84
CA THR A 376 -13.31 -5.47 -3.89
C THR A 376 -12.86 -4.08 -4.35
N ALA A 377 -12.52 -3.18 -3.43
CA ALA A 377 -12.05 -1.84 -3.77
C ALA A 377 -10.69 -1.85 -4.47
N LEU A 378 -9.72 -2.62 -3.96
CA LEU A 378 -8.39 -2.77 -4.56
C LEU A 378 -8.49 -3.35 -5.99
N ARG A 379 -9.34 -4.38 -6.18
CA ARG A 379 -9.57 -4.96 -7.51
C ARG A 379 -10.28 -4.01 -8.47
N ALA A 380 -11.24 -3.22 -7.99
CA ALA A 380 -11.90 -2.18 -8.80
C ALA A 380 -10.87 -1.15 -9.31
N ILE A 381 -9.97 -0.70 -8.43
CA ILE A 381 -8.88 0.21 -8.79
C ILE A 381 -7.96 -0.45 -9.83
N ALA A 382 -7.58 -1.71 -9.60
CA ALA A 382 -6.74 -2.45 -10.52
C ALA A 382 -7.36 -2.58 -11.91
N ALA A 383 -8.63 -2.98 -11.98
CA ALA A 383 -9.38 -3.10 -13.23
C ALA A 383 -9.45 -1.77 -13.98
N ALA A 384 -9.81 -0.69 -13.28
CA ALA A 384 -9.89 0.65 -13.85
C ALA A 384 -8.53 1.11 -14.39
N ASN A 385 -7.43 0.78 -13.71
CA ASN A 385 -6.08 1.21 -14.12
C ASN A 385 -5.62 0.58 -15.44
N ILE A 386 -6.05 -0.65 -15.74
CA ILE A 386 -5.67 -1.37 -16.96
C ILE A 386 -6.76 -1.38 -18.04
N GLY A 387 -7.87 -0.66 -17.83
CA GLY A 387 -8.97 -0.57 -18.79
C GLY A 387 -9.91 -1.79 -18.81
N VAL A 388 -9.89 -2.64 -17.79
CA VAL A 388 -10.89 -3.69 -17.58
C VAL A 388 -12.11 -3.08 -16.89
N SER A 389 -13.33 -3.53 -17.25
CA SER A 389 -14.55 -3.03 -16.60
C SER A 389 -14.52 -3.34 -15.10
N ALA A 390 -14.62 -2.33 -14.25
CA ALA A 390 -14.73 -2.45 -12.80
C ALA A 390 -16.18 -2.61 -12.32
N GLU A 391 -17.16 -2.65 -13.23
CA GLU A 391 -18.59 -2.68 -12.90
C GLU A 391 -18.98 -3.77 -11.88
N PRO A 392 -18.48 -5.03 -11.96
CA PRO A 392 -18.81 -6.05 -10.97
C PRO A 392 -18.42 -5.67 -9.53
N GLU A 393 -17.23 -5.09 -9.36
CA GLU A 393 -16.77 -4.63 -8.06
C GLU A 393 -17.55 -3.39 -7.59
N LEU A 394 -17.83 -2.44 -8.49
CA LEU A 394 -18.60 -1.24 -8.15
C LEU A 394 -20.00 -1.58 -7.67
N VAL A 395 -20.70 -2.50 -8.35
CA VAL A 395 -22.04 -2.97 -7.92
C VAL A 395 -21.98 -3.58 -6.52
N ARG A 396 -20.95 -4.37 -6.21
CA ARG A 396 -20.76 -4.96 -4.87
C ARG A 396 -20.50 -3.90 -3.82
N LEU A 397 -19.63 -2.92 -4.09
CA LEU A 397 -19.35 -1.82 -3.16
C LEU A 397 -20.60 -0.99 -2.88
N LEU A 398 -21.41 -0.70 -3.90
CA LEU A 398 -22.67 0.02 -3.74
C LEU A 398 -23.69 -0.76 -2.89
N ALA A 399 -23.77 -2.08 -3.10
CA ALA A 399 -24.69 -2.93 -2.35
C ALA A 399 -24.29 -3.12 -0.88
N SER A 400 -23.00 -3.02 -0.55
CA SER A 400 -22.48 -3.23 0.81
C SER A 400 -22.27 -1.94 1.62
N GLN A 401 -22.41 -0.77 1.00
CA GLN A 401 -22.29 0.50 1.71
C GLN A 401 -23.48 0.72 2.65
N ALA A 402 -23.21 1.07 3.90
CA ALA A 402 -24.25 1.46 4.86
C ALA A 402 -24.77 2.89 4.60
N ASP A 403 -25.92 3.22 5.17
CA ASP A 403 -26.57 4.53 5.00
C ASP A 403 -25.71 5.72 5.50
N ASP A 404 -24.86 5.48 6.48
CA ASP A 404 -23.90 6.45 7.02
C ASP A 404 -22.62 6.59 6.16
N GLY A 405 -22.54 5.91 5.02
CA GLY A 405 -21.43 5.99 4.07
C GLY A 405 -20.27 5.04 4.35
N ARG A 406 -20.30 4.29 5.47
CA ARG A 406 -19.23 3.33 5.80
C ARG A 406 -19.43 1.97 5.11
N TRP A 407 -18.35 1.24 4.97
CA TRP A 407 -18.38 -0.20 4.76
C TRP A 407 -18.07 -0.89 6.08
N ARG A 408 -18.93 -1.84 6.46
CA ARG A 408 -18.80 -2.54 7.74
C ARG A 408 -17.86 -3.72 7.60
N GLY A 409 -17.13 -4.01 8.68
CA GLY A 409 -16.20 -5.14 8.76
C GLY A 409 -14.77 -4.67 9.01
N TYR A 410 -13.98 -5.59 9.56
CA TYR A 410 -12.54 -5.45 9.62
C TYR A 410 -11.94 -6.09 8.37
N ASP A 411 -11.13 -5.33 7.64
CA ASP A 411 -10.36 -5.83 6.52
C ASP A 411 -8.87 -5.67 6.83
N CYS A 412 -8.16 -6.80 6.95
CA CYS A 412 -6.71 -6.81 7.12
C CYS A 412 -6.05 -6.35 5.82
N LEU A 413 -5.31 -5.25 5.86
CA LEU A 413 -4.51 -4.77 4.73
C LEU A 413 -3.09 -5.32 4.81
N PHE A 414 -2.49 -5.30 6.00
CA PHE A 414 -1.12 -5.80 6.19
C PHE A 414 -0.94 -6.51 7.53
N THR A 415 0.11 -7.33 7.62
CA THR A 415 0.38 -8.18 8.78
C THR A 415 1.84 -8.01 9.24
N LEU A 416 2.04 -7.90 10.55
CA LEU A 416 3.35 -7.87 11.18
C LEU A 416 3.58 -9.15 11.98
N GLY A 417 4.76 -9.74 11.82
CA GLY A 417 5.15 -10.98 12.50
C GLY A 417 5.04 -12.24 11.63
N SER A 418 5.42 -13.37 12.20
CA SER A 418 5.43 -14.68 11.53
C SER A 418 4.59 -15.68 12.32
N VAL A 419 3.74 -16.43 11.61
CA VAL A 419 2.81 -17.44 12.18
C VAL A 419 3.51 -18.50 13.05
N GLY A 420 4.81 -18.78 12.82
CA GLY A 420 5.52 -19.88 13.48
C GLY A 420 5.99 -19.66 14.92
N GLU A 421 6.05 -18.42 15.43
CA GLU A 421 6.62 -18.11 16.76
C GLU A 421 5.83 -17.04 17.53
N GLY A 422 4.52 -16.97 17.27
CA GLY A 422 3.56 -16.21 18.07
C GLY A 422 2.50 -15.52 17.22
N LEU A 423 1.60 -14.82 17.91
CA LEU A 423 0.43 -14.17 17.33
C LEU A 423 0.87 -13.15 16.26
N PRO A 424 0.58 -13.37 14.96
CA PRO A 424 0.70 -12.32 13.96
C PRO A 424 -0.25 -11.19 14.32
N VAL A 425 0.21 -9.95 14.15
CA VAL A 425 -0.64 -8.78 14.36
C VAL A 425 -1.14 -8.34 12.99
N HIS A 426 -2.45 -8.39 12.83
CA HIS A 426 -3.12 -7.96 11.62
C HIS A 426 -3.51 -6.50 11.78
N PHE A 427 -3.24 -5.70 10.75
CA PHE A 427 -3.58 -4.29 10.71
C PHE A 427 -4.62 -4.07 9.63
N GLY A 428 -5.71 -3.43 10.02
CA GLY A 428 -6.77 -2.97 9.13
C GLY A 428 -7.15 -1.55 9.50
N SER A 429 -7.87 -0.87 8.63
CA SER A 429 -8.47 0.42 8.99
C SER A 429 -9.75 0.62 8.19
N PRO A 430 -10.91 0.77 8.86
CA PRO A 430 -12.15 1.13 8.18
C PRO A 430 -12.02 2.44 7.39
N LEU A 431 -11.16 3.36 7.84
CA LEU A 431 -10.94 4.65 7.19
C LEU A 431 -10.08 4.54 5.93
N VAL A 432 -9.00 3.74 5.99
CA VAL A 432 -8.21 3.42 4.77
C VAL A 432 -9.09 2.68 3.76
N THR A 433 -9.88 1.71 4.22
CA THR A 433 -10.81 0.96 3.38
C THR A 433 -11.84 1.88 2.72
N ALA A 434 -12.45 2.80 3.48
CA ALA A 434 -13.38 3.79 2.94
C ALA A 434 -12.69 4.73 1.94
N GLY A 435 -11.45 5.17 2.20
CA GLY A 435 -10.65 5.97 1.26
C GLY A 435 -10.40 5.24 -0.07
N LEU A 436 -10.04 3.95 -0.01
CA LEU A 436 -9.88 3.10 -1.19
C LEU A 436 -11.21 2.87 -1.93
N CYS A 437 -12.32 2.72 -1.21
CA CYS A 437 -13.65 2.65 -1.83
C CYS A 437 -14.00 3.96 -2.55
N VAL A 438 -13.71 5.12 -1.95
CA VAL A 438 -13.87 6.43 -2.61
C VAL A 438 -13.01 6.51 -3.87
N ARG A 439 -11.77 6.02 -3.83
CA ARG A 439 -10.88 5.95 -5.00
C ARG A 439 -11.41 5.01 -6.09
N ALA A 440 -11.99 3.87 -5.73
CA ALA A 440 -12.64 2.93 -6.65
C ALA A 440 -13.91 3.51 -7.29
N LEU A 441 -14.75 4.19 -6.52
CA LEU A 441 -15.98 4.84 -6.99
C LEU A 441 -15.72 6.12 -7.79
N SER A 442 -14.49 6.63 -7.79
CA SER A 442 -14.13 7.81 -8.56
C SER A 442 -13.84 7.45 -10.02
N PRO A 443 -14.15 8.33 -10.99
CA PRO A 443 -13.76 8.12 -12.38
C PRO A 443 -12.27 7.78 -12.51
N ALA A 444 -11.91 6.92 -13.47
CA ALA A 444 -10.53 6.49 -13.71
C ALA A 444 -9.57 7.63 -14.13
N VAL A 445 -10.08 8.86 -14.27
CA VAL A 445 -9.32 10.08 -14.58
C VAL A 445 -8.60 10.57 -13.32
N GLY A 446 -7.65 9.76 -12.83
CA GLY A 446 -6.63 10.26 -11.91
C GLY A 446 -5.72 11.23 -12.66
N ARG A 447 -5.32 12.32 -12.02
CA ARG A 447 -4.27 13.18 -12.56
C ARG A 447 -3.00 12.34 -12.70
N SER A 448 -2.49 12.21 -13.92
CA SER A 448 -1.15 11.63 -14.14
C SER A 448 -0.13 12.43 -13.34
N LEU A 449 0.63 11.75 -12.48
CA LEU A 449 1.73 12.37 -11.73
C LEU A 449 2.97 12.60 -12.58
N ARG A 450 3.04 11.99 -13.78
CA ARG A 450 4.12 12.27 -14.72
C ARG A 450 4.14 13.75 -15.06
N VAL A 451 5.20 14.43 -14.65
CA VAL A 451 5.59 15.70 -15.23
C VAL A 451 6.35 15.38 -16.52
N PRO A 452 5.88 15.80 -17.71
CA PRO A 452 6.62 15.59 -18.94
C PRO A 452 7.98 16.27 -18.86
N GLY A 453 9.03 15.51 -18.60
CA GLY A 453 10.40 16.00 -18.70
C GLY A 453 10.78 16.27 -20.16
N PRO A 454 11.77 17.15 -20.43
CA PRO A 454 12.26 17.42 -21.78
C PRO A 454 12.80 16.17 -22.51
N GLY A 455 13.06 15.09 -21.77
CA GLY A 455 13.53 13.80 -22.30
C GLY A 455 12.45 12.77 -22.62
N GLY A 456 11.16 13.00 -22.29
CA GLY A 456 10.12 11.98 -22.46
C GLY A 456 10.49 10.63 -21.83
N ALA A 457 10.20 9.52 -22.51
CA ALA A 457 10.51 8.16 -22.03
C ALA A 457 11.98 7.72 -22.26
N ARG A 458 12.93 8.64 -22.51
CA ARG A 458 14.35 8.29 -22.73
C ARG A 458 14.99 7.53 -21.57
N TRP A 459 14.53 7.76 -20.34
CA TRP A 459 14.99 7.02 -19.17
C TRP A 459 14.72 5.50 -19.29
N ALA A 460 13.72 5.09 -20.08
CA ALA A 460 13.32 3.69 -20.20
C ALA A 460 14.30 2.88 -21.07
N GLU A 461 14.96 3.49 -22.05
CA GLU A 461 15.88 2.78 -22.96
C GLU A 461 17.00 2.00 -22.23
N PRO A 462 17.80 2.61 -21.33
CA PRO A 462 18.83 1.86 -20.59
C PRO A 462 18.24 0.83 -19.63
N VAL A 463 17.03 1.03 -19.11
CA VAL A 463 16.33 0.06 -18.26
C VAL A 463 15.86 -1.15 -19.07
N LEU A 464 15.22 -0.91 -20.22
CA LEU A 464 14.72 -1.94 -21.12
C LEU A 464 15.86 -2.79 -21.69
N ALA A 465 16.97 -2.15 -22.05
CA ALA A 465 18.18 -2.87 -22.45
C ALA A 465 18.68 -3.82 -21.35
N ARG A 466 18.41 -3.57 -20.07
CA ARG A 466 18.85 -4.45 -18.96
C ARG A 466 17.86 -5.58 -18.71
N ILE A 467 16.57 -5.32 -18.94
CA ILE A 467 15.51 -6.35 -18.93
C ILE A 467 15.73 -7.37 -20.04
N GLU A 468 16.17 -6.96 -21.24
CA GLU A 468 16.37 -7.88 -22.36
C GLU A 468 17.60 -8.78 -22.22
N HIS A 469 18.60 -8.37 -21.44
CA HIS A 469 19.89 -9.07 -21.33
C HIS A 469 20.09 -9.83 -20.01
N GLY A 470 19.19 -9.65 -19.03
CA GLY A 470 19.27 -10.29 -17.71
C GLY A 470 18.10 -11.24 -17.48
#